data_AF-Q39E93-F1
#
_entry.id   AF-Q39E93-F1
#
_cell.length_a   1.000
_cell.length_b   1.000
_cell.length_c   1.000
_cell.angle_alpha   90.00
_cell.angle_beta   90.00
_cell.angle_gamma   90.00
#
_symmetry.space_group_name_H-M   'P 1'
#
loop_
_entity.id
_entity.type
_entity.pdbx_description
1 polymer ?
#
loop_
_entity_poly.entity_id
_entity_poly.type
_entity_poly.pdbx_seq_one_letter_code
_entity_poly.pdbx_strand_id
1 'polypeptide(L)'
;MACLANASLISTAPAALISAYVAWVAYQQYRTNREKLRLDLYDRRFGVYTAAIDFYHVLPRYDDNNLPPHQEAHRAFIKAVRESRFLFGRDNEIVSILEEMHTRAARIMGFREGGQALRFSDPAEFHKLFTVQQNDYLWIGGTEGLLRLESALAPFLDFKKASSQ
;
A
#
# COMPACT_ATOMS: atom_id res chain seq x y z
N MET A 1 -0.20 52.07 50.19
CA MET A 1 -0.54 50.80 49.52
C MET A 1 -1.14 50.99 48.11
N ALA A 2 -0.85 52.07 47.37
CA ALA A 2 -1.38 52.29 46.02
C ALA A 2 -0.35 52.05 44.88
N CYS A 3 0.94 51.87 45.21
CA CYS A 3 2.01 51.75 44.20
C CYS A 3 2.13 50.36 43.56
N LEU A 4 1.50 49.31 44.13
CA LEU A 4 1.65 47.93 43.66
C LEU A 4 0.65 47.54 42.55
N ALA A 5 -0.42 48.30 42.33
CA ALA A 5 -1.46 47.96 41.34
C ALA A 5 -1.08 48.30 39.89
N ASN A 6 -0.19 49.28 39.67
CA ASN A 6 0.20 49.72 38.33
C ASN A 6 1.29 48.85 37.69
N ALA A 7 2.09 48.14 38.49
CA ALA A 7 3.15 47.26 38.00
C ALA A 7 2.60 45.96 37.39
N SER A 8 1.43 45.50 37.82
CA SER A 8 0.79 44.27 37.33
C SER A 8 0.12 44.40 35.96
N LEU A 9 -0.24 45.61 35.53
CA LEU A 9 -0.91 45.85 34.24
C LEU A 9 0.07 45.91 33.05
N ILE A 10 1.34 46.27 33.30
CA ILE A 10 2.36 46.44 32.25
C ILE A 10 2.92 45.07 31.80
N SER A 11 2.89 44.04 32.65
CA SER A 11 3.41 42.69 32.32
C SER A 11 2.38 41.78 31.63
N THR A 12 1.09 42.08 31.70
CA THR A 12 0.02 41.24 31.14
C THR A 12 -0.16 41.39 29.63
N ALA A 13 0.11 42.57 29.06
CA ALA A 13 -0.08 42.80 27.62
C ALA A 13 0.91 42.00 26.74
N PRO A 14 2.22 41.95 27.03
CA PRO A 14 3.15 41.08 26.30
C PRO A 14 2.81 39.59 26.47
N ALA A 15 2.41 39.18 27.67
CA ALA A 15 2.02 37.79 27.95
C ALA A 15 0.78 37.37 27.15
N ALA A 16 -0.23 38.25 27.05
CA ALA A 16 -1.42 38.00 26.23
C ALA A 16 -1.09 37.91 24.73
N LEU A 17 -0.23 38.79 24.22
CA LEU A 17 0.23 38.75 22.82
C LEU A 17 1.03 37.48 22.52
N ILE A 18 1.96 37.11 23.40
CA ILE A 18 2.72 35.86 23.26
C ILE A 18 1.76 34.67 23.29
N SER A 19 0.79 34.65 24.20
CA SER A 19 -0.19 33.56 24.30
C SER A 19 -1.05 33.45 23.03
N ALA A 20 -1.52 34.57 22.47
CA ALA A 20 -2.27 34.59 21.22
C ALA A 20 -1.41 34.10 20.04
N TYR A 21 -0.14 34.51 19.98
CA TYR A 21 0.80 34.05 18.97
C TYR A 21 1.08 32.54 19.08
N VAL A 22 1.31 32.02 20.29
CA VAL A 22 1.49 30.59 20.54
C VAL A 22 0.24 29.80 20.14
N ALA A 23 -0.96 30.30 20.46
CA ALA A 23 -2.22 29.67 20.04
C ALA A 23 -2.37 29.62 18.51
N TRP A 24 -1.99 30.70 17.81
CA TRP A 24 -1.95 30.73 16.35
C TRP A 24 -0.97 29.69 15.79
N VAL A 25 0.26 29.66 16.30
CA VAL A 25 1.29 28.70 15.86
C VAL A 25 0.83 27.26 16.10
N ALA A 26 0.25 26.97 17.26
CA ALA A 26 -0.30 25.66 17.58
C ALA A 26 -1.42 25.26 16.60
N TYR A 27 -2.30 26.18 16.23
CA TYR A 27 -3.33 25.94 15.21
C TYR A 27 -2.73 25.61 13.84
N GLN A 28 -1.69 26.35 13.42
CA GLN A 28 -0.99 26.07 12.15
C GLN A 28 -0.26 24.72 12.17
N GLN A 29 0.35 24.36 13.30
CA GLN A 29 1.00 23.07 13.50
C GLN A 29 -0.03 21.93 13.44
N TYR A 30 -1.17 22.08 14.10
CA TYR A 30 -2.27 21.12 14.03
C TYR A 30 -2.75 20.89 12.60
N ARG A 31 -3.01 21.98 11.85
CA ARG A 31 -3.38 21.91 10.43
C ARG A 31 -2.32 21.20 9.58
N THR A 32 -1.05 21.56 9.75
CA THR A 32 0.07 20.95 9.03
C THR A 32 0.19 19.45 9.33
N ASN A 33 0.08 19.06 10.59
CA ASN A 33 0.18 17.66 11.01
C ASN A 33 -0.99 16.82 10.46
N ARG A 34 -2.19 17.40 10.37
CA ARG A 34 -3.35 16.73 9.75
C ARG A 34 -3.12 16.46 8.26
N GLU A 35 -2.61 17.42 7.50
CA GLU A 35 -2.29 17.21 6.08
C GLU A 35 -1.15 16.22 5.88
N LYS A 36 -0.14 16.23 6.74
CA LYS A 36 0.95 15.22 6.72
C LYS A 36 0.43 13.82 6.99
N LEU A 37 -0.42 13.64 8.00
CA LEU A 37 -1.04 12.35 8.29
C LEU A 37 -1.85 11.82 7.09
N ARG A 38 -2.55 12.73 6.41
CA ARG A 38 -3.32 12.39 5.21
C ARG A 38 -2.43 11.93 4.06
N LEU A 39 -1.32 12.63 3.81
CA LEU A 39 -0.34 12.24 2.81
C LEU A 39 0.30 10.89 3.14
N ASP A 40 0.69 10.67 4.40
CA ASP A 40 1.28 9.41 4.85
C ASP A 40 0.33 8.22 4.63
N LEU A 41 -0.96 8.39 4.97
CA LEU A 41 -1.97 7.37 4.70
C LEU A 41 -2.15 7.11 3.20
N TYR A 42 -2.15 8.16 2.37
CA TYR A 42 -2.21 8.01 0.92
C TYR A 42 -1.02 7.20 0.40
N ASP A 43 0.20 7.59 0.77
CA ASP A 43 1.44 6.94 0.32
C ASP A 43 1.47 5.46 0.73
N ARG A 44 1.04 5.15 1.96
CA ARG A 44 0.95 3.75 2.42
C ARG A 44 -0.08 2.94 1.65
N ARG A 45 -1.24 3.52 1.33
CA ARG A 45 -2.30 2.85 0.55
C ARG A 45 -1.88 2.65 -0.91
N PHE A 46 -1.25 3.65 -1.51
CA PHE A 46 -0.72 3.57 -2.86
C PHE A 46 0.44 2.56 -2.94
N GLY A 47 1.28 2.48 -1.90
CA GLY A 47 2.36 1.51 -1.79
C GLY A 47 1.90 0.05 -1.88
N VAL A 48 0.67 -0.26 -1.47
CA VAL A 48 0.08 -1.60 -1.65
C VAL A 48 -0.12 -1.92 -3.13
N TYR A 49 -0.59 -0.95 -3.92
CA TYR A 49 -0.79 -1.11 -5.35
C TYR A 49 0.53 -1.27 -6.09
N THR A 50 1.50 -0.41 -5.81
CA THR A 50 2.81 -0.47 -6.49
C THR A 50 3.52 -1.78 -6.20
N ALA A 51 3.50 -2.26 -4.95
CA ALA A 51 4.08 -3.57 -4.62
C ALA A 51 3.43 -4.73 -5.38
N ALA A 52 2.12 -4.66 -5.65
CA ALA A 52 1.40 -5.66 -6.43
C ALA A 52 1.80 -5.64 -7.91
N ILE A 53 1.94 -4.45 -8.51
CA ILE A 53 2.42 -4.27 -9.88
C ILE A 53 3.87 -4.73 -10.03
N ASP A 54 4.75 -4.30 -9.12
CA ASP A 54 6.18 -4.64 -9.16
C ASP A 54 6.38 -6.15 -9.10
N PHE A 55 5.62 -6.82 -8.22
CA PHE A 55 5.63 -8.28 -8.16
C PHE A 55 5.10 -8.93 -9.44
N TYR A 56 4.01 -8.42 -10.00
CA TYR A 56 3.49 -8.90 -11.29
C TYR A 56 4.53 -8.79 -12.42
N HIS A 57 5.30 -7.70 -12.47
CA HIS A 57 6.32 -7.50 -13.50
C HIS A 57 7.48 -8.49 -13.45
N VAL A 58 7.81 -9.02 -12.27
CA VAL A 58 8.89 -10.01 -12.12
C VAL A 58 8.42 -11.44 -12.33
N LEU A 59 7.12 -11.74 -12.19
CA LEU A 59 6.58 -13.11 -12.33
C LEU A 59 6.92 -13.83 -13.66
N PRO A 60 6.92 -13.16 -14.83
CA PRO A 60 7.29 -13.81 -16.09
C PRO A 60 8.76 -14.23 -16.17
N ARG A 61 9.62 -13.54 -15.42
CA ARG A 61 11.08 -13.67 -15.47
C ARG A 61 11.63 -14.49 -14.32
N TYR A 62 10.79 -15.29 -13.66
CA TYR A 62 11.25 -16.16 -12.60
C TYR A 62 12.16 -17.26 -13.17
N ASP A 63 13.47 -17.05 -13.02
CA ASP A 63 14.57 -17.95 -13.36
C ASP A 63 15.76 -17.72 -12.40
N ASP A 64 16.75 -18.62 -12.45
CA ASP A 64 17.93 -18.59 -11.57
C ASP A 64 18.73 -17.27 -11.65
N ASN A 65 18.65 -16.55 -12.77
CA ASN A 65 19.40 -15.32 -13.01
C ASN A 65 18.69 -14.06 -12.47
N ASN A 66 17.39 -14.13 -12.20
CA ASN A 66 16.57 -13.02 -11.71
C ASN A 66 16.06 -13.23 -10.28
N LEU A 67 16.65 -14.17 -9.51
CA LEU A 67 16.25 -14.42 -8.13
C LEU A 67 16.29 -13.18 -7.23
N PRO A 68 17.34 -12.33 -7.23
CA PRO A 68 17.39 -11.23 -6.26
C PRO A 68 16.27 -10.21 -6.45
N PRO A 69 16.03 -9.65 -7.67
CA PRO A 69 14.89 -8.76 -7.91
C PRO A 69 13.54 -9.41 -7.62
N HIS A 70 13.40 -10.70 -7.97
CA HIS A 70 12.16 -11.41 -7.72
C HIS A 70 11.90 -11.61 -6.22
N GLN A 71 12.92 -12.01 -5.45
CA GLN A 71 12.81 -12.17 -4.00
C GLN A 71 12.47 -10.85 -3.31
N GLU A 72 13.06 -9.74 -3.75
CA GLU A 72 12.77 -8.41 -3.22
C GLU A 72 11.31 -8.02 -3.48
N ALA A 73 10.86 -8.09 -4.73
CA ALA A 73 9.49 -7.78 -5.11
C ALA A 73 8.48 -8.71 -4.42
N HIS A 74 8.79 -10.01 -4.31
CA HIS A 74 7.94 -10.95 -3.59
C HIS A 74 7.85 -10.60 -2.09
N ARG A 75 8.97 -10.28 -1.42
CA ARG A 75 8.95 -9.85 -0.01
C ARG A 75 8.15 -8.57 0.17
N ALA A 76 8.32 -7.59 -0.71
CA ALA A 76 7.57 -6.34 -0.70
C ALA A 76 6.07 -6.59 -0.87
N PHE A 77 5.69 -7.45 -1.81
CA PHE A 77 4.31 -7.84 -2.03
C PHE A 77 3.69 -8.57 -0.82
N ILE A 78 4.39 -9.55 -0.23
CA ILE A 78 3.90 -10.23 0.98
C ILE A 78 3.70 -9.23 2.12
N LYS A 79 4.64 -8.28 2.29
CA LYS A 79 4.49 -7.21 3.27
C LYS A 79 3.23 -6.38 2.98
N ALA A 80 3.01 -5.97 1.72
CA ALA A 80 1.83 -5.24 1.30
C ALA A 80 0.53 -6.02 1.55
N VAL A 81 0.48 -7.33 1.29
CA VAL A 81 -0.67 -8.19 1.61
C VAL A 81 -0.97 -8.13 3.12
N ARG A 82 0.05 -8.26 3.97
CA ARG A 82 -0.15 -8.19 5.43
C ARG A 82 -0.57 -6.80 5.88
N GLU A 83 0.05 -5.76 5.34
CA GLU A 83 -0.22 -4.37 5.67
C GLU A 83 -1.64 -3.95 5.26
N SER A 84 -2.13 -4.44 4.12
CA SER A 84 -3.49 -4.17 3.61
C SER A 84 -4.58 -4.53 4.64
N ARG A 85 -4.39 -5.60 5.42
CA ARG A 85 -5.33 -6.04 6.47
C ARG A 85 -5.50 -4.99 7.57
N PHE A 86 -4.46 -4.20 7.84
CA PHE A 86 -4.49 -3.13 8.84
C PHE A 86 -4.96 -1.80 8.23
N LEU A 87 -4.62 -1.54 6.97
CA LEU A 87 -4.99 -0.30 6.28
C LEU A 87 -6.47 -0.25 5.89
N PHE A 88 -7.06 -1.40 5.53
CA PHE A 88 -8.40 -1.48 4.93
C PHE A 88 -9.39 -2.33 5.73
N GLY A 89 -8.89 -3.12 6.70
CA GLY A 89 -9.68 -4.14 7.41
C GLY A 89 -9.62 -5.50 6.71
N ARG A 90 -9.76 -6.59 7.49
CA ARG A 90 -9.56 -7.97 7.00
C ARG A 90 -10.60 -8.41 5.96
N ASP A 91 -11.84 -7.95 6.11
CA ASP A 91 -12.96 -8.35 5.25
C ASP A 91 -13.09 -7.45 4.01
N ASN A 92 -12.11 -6.56 3.78
CA ASN A 92 -12.11 -5.67 2.63
C ASN A 92 -11.74 -6.42 1.35
N GLU A 93 -12.40 -6.07 0.24
CA GLU A 93 -12.13 -6.66 -1.08
C GLU A 93 -10.66 -6.56 -1.50
N ILE A 94 -9.97 -5.45 -1.18
CA ILE A 94 -8.54 -5.26 -1.46
C ILE A 94 -7.70 -6.41 -0.89
N VAL A 95 -7.99 -6.83 0.34
CA VAL A 95 -7.28 -7.93 1.00
C VAL A 95 -7.52 -9.24 0.26
N SER A 96 -8.79 -9.50 -0.11
CA SER A 96 -9.15 -10.74 -0.82
C SER A 96 -8.46 -10.84 -2.19
N ILE A 97 -8.37 -9.74 -2.94
CA ILE A 97 -7.71 -9.71 -4.25
C ILE A 97 -6.22 -10.00 -4.09
N LEU A 98 -5.55 -9.34 -3.14
CA LEU A 98 -4.12 -9.54 -2.88
C LEU A 98 -3.80 -10.96 -2.42
N GLU A 99 -4.66 -11.58 -1.61
CA GLU A 99 -4.51 -12.97 -1.18
C GLU A 99 -4.69 -13.94 -2.35
N GLU A 100 -5.67 -13.70 -3.23
CA GLU A 100 -5.86 -14.50 -4.43
C GLU A 100 -4.69 -14.36 -5.41
N MET A 101 -4.18 -13.14 -5.60
CA MET A 101 -2.96 -12.87 -6.37
C MET A 101 -1.78 -13.67 -5.82
N HIS A 102 -1.59 -13.72 -4.49
CA HIS A 102 -0.53 -14.50 -3.87
C HIS A 102 -0.67 -16.00 -4.13
N THR A 103 -1.87 -16.57 -3.97
CA THR A 103 -2.12 -17.98 -4.25
C THR A 103 -1.84 -18.35 -5.71
N ARG A 104 -2.27 -17.49 -6.65
CA ARG A 104 -2.05 -17.70 -8.09
C ARG A 104 -0.57 -17.55 -8.46
N ALA A 105 0.11 -16.54 -7.91
CA ALA A 105 1.54 -16.35 -8.09
C ALA A 105 2.35 -17.56 -7.60
N ALA A 106 1.96 -18.18 -6.47
CA ALA A 106 2.61 -19.39 -5.97
C ALA A 106 2.53 -20.55 -6.97
N ARG A 107 1.41 -20.72 -7.68
CA ARG A 107 1.29 -21.73 -8.75
C ARG A 107 2.16 -21.40 -9.95
N ILE A 108 2.27 -20.12 -10.32
CA ILE A 108 3.15 -19.66 -11.41
C ILE A 108 4.61 -19.98 -11.08
N MET A 109 5.06 -19.62 -9.87
CA MET A 109 6.43 -19.88 -9.40
C MET A 109 6.72 -21.38 -9.35
N GLY A 110 5.84 -22.18 -8.74
CA GLY A 110 6.03 -23.63 -8.65
C GLY A 110 6.12 -24.33 -10.02
N PHE A 111 5.33 -23.89 -11.00
CA PHE A 111 5.47 -24.39 -12.38
C PHE A 111 6.80 -23.98 -13.02
N ARG A 112 7.29 -22.76 -12.76
CA ARG A 112 8.58 -22.30 -13.28
C ARG A 112 9.75 -23.08 -12.68
N GLU A 113 9.69 -23.39 -11.38
CA GLU A 113 10.72 -24.15 -10.66
C GLU A 113 10.80 -25.61 -11.11
N GLY A 114 9.67 -26.32 -11.09
CA GLY A 114 9.66 -27.78 -11.28
C GLY A 114 8.91 -28.24 -12.52
N GLY A 115 7.92 -27.48 -12.98
CA GLY A 115 7.04 -27.86 -14.08
C GLY A 115 7.76 -28.02 -15.42
N GLN A 116 8.86 -27.31 -15.64
CA GLN A 116 9.65 -27.41 -16.89
C GLN A 116 10.26 -28.80 -17.10
N ALA A 117 10.56 -29.53 -16.04
CA ALA A 117 11.07 -30.89 -16.13
C ALA A 117 10.06 -31.87 -16.76
N LEU A 118 8.76 -31.55 -16.67
CA LEU A 118 7.68 -32.37 -17.23
C LEU A 118 7.58 -32.27 -18.75
N ARG A 119 8.22 -31.28 -19.38
CA ARG A 119 8.09 -31.02 -20.83
C ARG A 119 8.36 -32.24 -21.70
N PHE A 120 9.30 -33.09 -21.28
CA PHE A 120 9.68 -34.29 -22.02
C PHE A 120 9.24 -35.59 -21.35
N SER A 121 9.03 -35.60 -20.02
CA SER A 121 8.65 -36.81 -19.27
C SER A 121 7.14 -37.04 -19.21
N ASP A 122 6.34 -35.98 -19.15
CA ASP A 122 4.88 -36.04 -19.16
C ASP A 122 4.31 -34.80 -19.88
N PRO A 123 4.24 -34.83 -21.23
CA PRO A 123 3.76 -33.70 -22.02
C PRO A 123 2.30 -33.31 -21.75
N ALA A 124 1.47 -34.28 -21.32
CA ALA A 124 0.07 -34.03 -21.03
C ALA A 124 -0.09 -33.22 -19.73
N GLU A 125 0.60 -33.63 -18.66
CA GLU A 125 0.60 -32.87 -17.41
C GLU A 125 1.32 -31.52 -17.57
N PHE A 126 2.40 -31.46 -18.36
CA PHE A 126 3.05 -30.19 -18.71
C PHE A 126 2.07 -29.21 -19.36
N HIS A 127 1.33 -29.64 -20.38
CA HIS A 127 0.39 -28.77 -21.08
C HIS A 127 -0.70 -28.26 -20.15
N LYS A 128 -1.28 -29.14 -19.32
CA LYS A 128 -2.28 -28.77 -18.32
C LYS A 128 -1.75 -27.72 -17.34
N LEU A 129 -0.57 -27.93 -16.76
CA LEU A 129 0.01 -26.98 -15.81
C LEU A 129 0.41 -25.66 -16.47
N PHE A 130 0.91 -25.70 -17.71
CA PHE A 130 1.19 -24.51 -18.51
C PHE A 130 -0.09 -23.69 -18.76
N THR A 131 -1.21 -24.33 -19.09
CA THR A 131 -2.50 -23.65 -19.25
C THR A 131 -2.97 -23.00 -17.95
N VAL A 132 -2.86 -23.71 -16.81
CA VAL A 132 -3.18 -23.14 -15.50
C VAL A 132 -2.31 -21.93 -15.18
N GLN A 133 -1.00 -22.03 -15.41
CA GLN A 133 -0.06 -20.92 -15.22
C GLN A 133 -0.44 -19.71 -16.08
N GLN A 134 -0.73 -19.90 -17.36
CA GLN A 134 -1.11 -18.82 -18.26
C GLN A 134 -2.42 -18.14 -17.82
N ASN A 135 -3.42 -18.94 -17.42
CA ASN A 135 -4.67 -18.41 -16.89
C ASN A 135 -4.46 -17.61 -15.61
N ASP A 136 -3.60 -18.08 -14.70
CA ASP A 136 -3.25 -17.35 -13.47
C ASP A 136 -2.52 -16.05 -13.78
N TYR A 137 -1.58 -16.05 -14.73
CA TYR A 137 -0.87 -14.85 -15.14
C TYR A 137 -1.80 -13.80 -15.76
N LEU A 138 -2.69 -14.22 -16.66
CA LEU A 138 -3.70 -13.35 -17.28
C LEU A 138 -4.73 -12.84 -16.25
N TRP A 139 -5.10 -13.66 -15.28
CA TRP A 139 -5.98 -13.25 -14.19
C TRP A 139 -5.33 -12.13 -13.37
N ILE A 140 -4.06 -12.30 -12.97
CA ILE A 140 -3.33 -11.31 -12.16
C ILE A 140 -3.22 -9.98 -12.92
N GLY A 141 -2.78 -10.02 -14.18
CA GLY A 141 -2.59 -8.82 -14.99
C GLY A 141 -3.87 -8.19 -15.55
N GLY A 142 -5.01 -8.88 -15.42
CA GLY A 142 -6.25 -8.55 -16.12
C GLY A 142 -7.29 -7.81 -15.28
N THR A 143 -8.54 -7.93 -15.73
CA THR A 143 -9.71 -7.29 -15.12
C THR A 143 -10.02 -7.78 -13.71
N GLU A 144 -9.68 -9.03 -13.40
CA GLU A 144 -9.98 -9.68 -12.13
C GLU A 144 -8.89 -9.48 -11.06
N GLY A 145 -7.66 -9.18 -11.48
CA GLY A 145 -6.51 -8.94 -10.60
C GLY A 145 -6.22 -7.46 -10.44
N LEU A 146 -5.21 -6.95 -11.16
CA LEU A 146 -4.71 -5.59 -10.99
C LEU A 146 -5.75 -4.49 -11.25
N LEU A 147 -6.60 -4.62 -12.27
CA LEU A 147 -7.63 -3.60 -12.54
C LEU A 147 -8.75 -3.60 -11.49
N ARG A 148 -9.10 -4.79 -10.96
CA ARG A 148 -10.03 -4.90 -9.84
C ARG A 148 -9.44 -4.29 -8.58
N LEU A 149 -8.16 -4.53 -8.32
CA LEU A 149 -7.42 -3.94 -7.21
C LEU A 149 -7.37 -2.40 -7.32
N GLU A 150 -7.08 -1.87 -8.51
CA GLU A 150 -7.10 -0.43 -8.78
C GLU A 150 -8.47 0.18 -8.50
N SER A 151 -9.53 -0.47 -8.99
CA SER A 151 -10.91 -0.04 -8.77
C SER A 151 -11.30 -0.04 -7.29
N ALA A 152 -10.90 -1.08 -6.55
CA ALA A 152 -11.16 -1.21 -5.11
C ALA A 152 -10.37 -0.20 -4.28
N LEU A 153 -9.17 0.20 -4.73
CA LEU A 153 -8.35 1.22 -4.08
C LEU A 153 -8.78 2.65 -4.38
N ALA A 154 -9.46 2.89 -5.51
CA ALA A 154 -9.84 4.24 -5.95
C ALA A 154 -10.51 5.10 -4.86
N PRO A 155 -11.47 4.60 -4.03
CA PRO A 155 -12.08 5.39 -2.97
C PRO A 155 -11.09 5.84 -1.89
N PHE A 156 -9.99 5.10 -1.69
CA PHE A 156 -8.98 5.37 -0.67
C PHE A 156 -7.85 6.28 -1.15
N LEU A 157 -7.71 6.41 -2.47
CA LEU A 157 -6.69 7.20 -3.16
C LEU A 157 -7.23 8.54 -3.69
N ASP A 158 -8.55 8.75 -3.71
CA ASP A 158 -9.15 10.00 -4.17
C ASP A 158 -8.93 11.16 -3.16
N PHE A 159 -7.98 12.04 -3.48
CA PHE A 159 -7.72 13.27 -2.74
C PHE A 159 -8.91 14.25 -2.71
N LYS A 160 -9.91 14.10 -3.58
CA LYS A 160 -11.11 14.96 -3.56
C LYS A 160 -12.14 14.51 -2.53
N LYS A 161 -12.20 13.22 -2.18
CA LYS A 161 -13.18 12.64 -1.24
C LYS A 161 -12.71 12.57 0.21
N ALA A 162 -11.41 12.53 0.49
CA ALA A 162 -10.89 12.37 1.86
C ALA A 162 -10.97 13.62 2.77
N SER A 163 -11.74 14.67 2.39
CA SER A 163 -12.01 15.85 3.21
C SER A 163 -13.36 15.81 3.95
N SER A 164 -14.20 14.78 3.70
CA SER A 164 -15.59 14.72 4.19
C SER A 164 -15.87 13.60 5.20
N GLN A 165 -14.84 13.04 5.85
CA GLN A 165 -14.99 12.10 6.97
C GLN A 165 -14.20 12.59 8.18
#